data_AF-A0ABC8CBL9-F1
#
_entry.id   AF-A0ABC8CBL9-F1
#
_cell.length_a   1.000
_cell.length_b   1.000
_cell.length_c   1.000
_cell.angle_alpha   90.00
_cell.angle_beta   90.00
_cell.angle_gamma   90.00
#
_symmetry.space_group_name_H-M   'P 1'
#
loop_
_entity.id
_entity.type
_entity.pdbx_description
1 polymer ?
#
loop_
_entity_poly.entity_id
_entity_poly.type
_entity_poly.pdbx_seq_one_letter_code
_entity_poly.pdbx_strand_id
1 'polypeptide(L)'
;MHATREEAPSSVSSEEIARFSALADKWWDPTGPMRPLHAMNGLRIEWASRHLPLRGRKSRKPHVLDIGCGAGLASEALAKAGYNVLGLDASANGIAAAQAHLEANPLPAGSGTLHYRQGSAEELVAEHAKFDAVMALEIIEHVTDPEAFMVMLAQLVDANGTIIVSTMNRTLRSLAVGKIGAEYLLRLLPVGTHEWRKFIQPSELGRYARAAGLRMVAISGMAPGIGSWKETQDLGINYIAAFKKD
;
A
#
# COMPACT_ATOMS: atom_id res chain seq x y z
N MET A 1 -35.92 -12.35 -6.80
CA MET A 1 -35.13 -11.62 -7.81
C MET A 1 -33.90 -11.08 -7.11
N HIS A 2 -32.78 -11.80 -7.18
CA HIS A 2 -31.50 -11.28 -6.70
C HIS A 2 -30.99 -10.32 -7.77
N ALA A 3 -31.10 -9.03 -7.52
CA ALA A 3 -30.35 -8.04 -8.29
C ALA A 3 -28.87 -8.33 -8.07
N THR A 4 -28.20 -8.83 -9.12
CA THR A 4 -26.75 -8.80 -9.22
C THR A 4 -26.33 -7.35 -9.06
N ARG A 5 -25.72 -6.99 -7.92
CA ARG A 5 -24.96 -5.74 -7.82
C ARG A 5 -23.95 -5.80 -8.96
N GLU A 6 -24.06 -4.88 -9.92
CA GLU A 6 -22.94 -4.58 -10.80
C GLU A 6 -21.73 -4.33 -9.89
N GLU A 7 -20.65 -5.09 -10.10
CA GLU A 7 -19.40 -4.84 -9.40
C GLU A 7 -18.99 -3.39 -9.70
N ALA A 8 -18.81 -2.60 -8.65
CA ALA A 8 -18.35 -1.22 -8.78
C ALA A 8 -17.01 -1.20 -9.54
N PRO A 9 -16.74 -0.17 -10.37
CA PRO A 9 -15.49 -0.08 -11.10
C PRO A 9 -14.31 -0.12 -10.13
N SER A 10 -13.44 -1.11 -10.31
CA SER A 10 -12.21 -1.31 -9.54
C SER A 10 -11.03 -1.28 -10.51
N SER A 11 -10.02 -0.47 -10.19
CA SER A 11 -8.74 -0.44 -10.91
C SER A 11 -7.95 -1.74 -10.78
N VAL A 12 -8.24 -2.58 -9.78
CA VAL A 12 -7.64 -3.92 -9.59
C VAL A 12 -8.60 -5.00 -10.11
N SER A 13 -8.06 -5.95 -10.88
CA SER A 13 -8.85 -7.07 -11.43
C SER A 13 -9.34 -8.04 -10.34
N SER A 14 -10.48 -8.69 -10.59
CA SER A 14 -11.05 -9.71 -9.69
C SER A 14 -10.13 -10.91 -9.48
N GLU A 15 -9.32 -11.29 -10.47
CA GLU A 15 -8.31 -12.36 -10.35
C GLU A 15 -7.20 -12.01 -9.35
N GLU A 16 -6.69 -10.78 -9.41
CA GLU A 16 -5.69 -10.28 -8.45
C GLU A 16 -6.30 -10.25 -7.03
N ILE A 17 -7.52 -9.74 -6.87
CA ILE A 17 -8.24 -9.71 -5.59
C ILE A 17 -8.40 -11.13 -5.02
N ALA A 18 -8.87 -12.09 -5.83
CA ALA A 18 -9.07 -13.47 -5.43
C ALA A 18 -7.75 -14.13 -4.97
N ARG A 19 -6.64 -13.81 -5.64
CA ARG A 19 -5.32 -14.34 -5.28
C ARG A 19 -4.88 -13.92 -3.88
N PHE A 20 -4.99 -12.64 -3.54
CA PHE A 20 -4.61 -12.13 -2.23
C PHE A 20 -5.60 -12.55 -1.14
N SER A 21 -6.89 -12.61 -1.49
CA SER A 21 -7.96 -13.12 -0.63
C SER A 21 -7.69 -14.55 -0.13
N ALA A 22 -7.12 -15.43 -0.96
CA ALA A 22 -6.75 -16.80 -0.59
C ALA A 22 -5.61 -16.89 0.45
N LEU A 23 -4.91 -15.79 0.75
CA LEU A 23 -3.80 -15.74 1.69
C LEU A 23 -4.17 -15.10 3.04
N ALA A 24 -5.40 -14.61 3.19
CA ALA A 24 -5.83 -13.81 4.33
C ALA A 24 -5.53 -14.49 5.68
N ASP A 25 -5.82 -15.79 5.81
CA ASP A 25 -5.62 -16.55 7.05
C ASP A 25 -4.14 -16.71 7.46
N LYS A 26 -3.22 -16.58 6.50
CA LYS A 26 -1.77 -16.70 6.72
C LYS A 26 -1.06 -15.36 6.74
N TRP A 27 -1.80 -14.26 6.59
CA TRP A 27 -1.22 -12.93 6.38
C TRP A 27 -0.41 -12.44 7.58
N TRP A 28 -0.85 -12.80 8.79
CA TRP A 28 -0.21 -12.43 10.05
C TRP A 28 0.80 -13.45 10.58
N ASP A 29 1.03 -14.56 9.88
CA ASP A 29 2.13 -15.49 10.21
C ASP A 29 3.47 -14.85 9.81
N PRO A 30 4.35 -14.49 10.76
CA PRO A 30 5.63 -13.84 10.46
C PRO A 30 6.60 -14.75 9.70
N THR A 31 6.34 -16.06 9.67
CA THR A 31 7.12 -17.05 8.90
C THR A 31 6.44 -17.48 7.61
N GLY A 32 5.22 -17.01 7.37
CA GLY A 32 4.37 -17.37 6.25
C GLY A 32 4.71 -16.65 4.93
N PRO A 33 3.81 -16.72 3.93
CA PRO A 33 4.03 -16.15 2.60
C PRO A 33 4.32 -14.65 2.60
N MET A 34 3.74 -13.92 3.57
CA MET A 34 3.88 -12.46 3.69
C MET A 34 5.10 -12.03 4.52
N ARG A 35 5.98 -12.96 4.94
CA ARG A 35 7.21 -12.67 5.70
C ARG A 35 8.04 -11.49 5.13
N PRO A 36 8.21 -11.33 3.80
CA PRO A 36 8.92 -10.17 3.26
C PRO A 36 8.25 -8.83 3.62
N LEU A 37 6.91 -8.77 3.61
CA LEU A 37 6.18 -7.56 3.99
C LEU A 37 6.34 -7.28 5.48
N HIS A 38 6.21 -8.29 6.35
CA HIS A 38 6.47 -8.15 7.79
C HIS A 38 7.85 -7.56 8.07
N ALA A 39 8.89 -8.13 7.43
CA ALA A 39 10.27 -7.70 7.64
C ALA A 39 10.52 -6.25 7.17
N MET A 40 9.85 -5.82 6.11
CA MET A 40 10.01 -4.49 5.52
C MET A 40 9.09 -3.42 6.14
N ASN A 41 8.00 -3.83 6.79
CA ASN A 41 6.96 -2.91 7.29
C ASN A 41 7.52 -1.84 8.23
N GLY A 42 8.37 -2.23 9.19
CA GLY A 42 8.99 -1.28 10.11
C GLY A 42 9.71 -0.13 9.41
N LEU A 43 10.56 -0.46 8.43
CA LEU A 43 11.28 0.53 7.61
C LEU A 43 10.32 1.41 6.82
N ARG A 44 9.29 0.83 6.18
CA ARG A 44 8.31 1.59 5.37
C ARG A 44 7.57 2.63 6.20
N ILE A 45 7.12 2.23 7.38
CA ILE A 45 6.36 3.12 8.27
C ILE A 45 7.24 4.19 8.88
N GLU A 46 8.47 3.86 9.27
CA GLU A 46 9.46 4.85 9.71
C GLU A 46 9.74 5.85 8.59
N TRP A 47 10.04 5.37 7.38
CA TRP A 47 10.31 6.19 6.21
C TRP A 47 9.14 7.11 5.88
N ALA A 48 7.93 6.54 5.77
CA ALA A 48 6.70 7.28 5.47
C ALA A 48 6.41 8.34 6.54
N SER A 49 6.59 8.01 7.83
CA SER A 49 6.34 8.93 8.94
C SER A 49 7.20 10.19 8.91
N ARG A 50 8.38 10.18 8.26
CA ARG A 50 9.20 11.38 8.04
C ARG A 50 8.58 12.35 7.02
N HIS A 51 7.71 11.85 6.15
CA HIS A 51 7.10 12.61 5.06
C HIS A 51 5.60 12.89 5.27
N LEU A 52 4.94 12.07 6.09
CA LEU A 52 3.56 12.26 6.51
C LEU A 52 3.41 13.55 7.35
N PRO A 53 2.23 14.19 7.32
CA PRO A 53 1.98 15.42 8.07
C PRO A 53 2.22 15.24 9.57
N LEU A 54 3.06 16.12 10.13
CA LEU A 54 3.37 16.12 11.55
C LEU A 54 2.17 16.56 12.41
N ARG A 55 2.08 16.00 13.60
CA ARG A 55 1.09 16.32 14.65
C ARG A 55 1.06 17.80 15.05
N GLY A 56 2.14 18.55 14.82
CA GLY A 56 2.40 19.85 15.43
C GLY A 56 1.74 21.09 14.82
N ARG A 57 0.91 20.97 13.77
CA ARG A 57 0.22 22.13 13.14
C ARG A 57 -1.30 22.06 13.14
N LYS A 58 -1.90 20.90 13.40
CA LYS A 58 -3.35 20.71 13.34
C LYS A 58 -3.88 20.38 14.74
N SER A 59 -5.05 20.90 15.08
CA SER A 59 -5.77 20.60 16.34
C SER A 59 -6.26 19.15 16.43
N ARG A 60 -6.02 18.33 15.40
CA ARG A 60 -6.41 16.92 15.32
C ARG A 60 -5.28 16.05 14.79
N LYS A 61 -5.32 14.76 15.11
CA LYS A 61 -4.46 13.74 14.49
C LYS A 61 -4.70 13.71 12.97
N PRO A 62 -3.65 13.63 12.13
CA PRO A 62 -3.82 13.52 10.69
C PRO A 62 -4.56 12.22 10.33
N HIS A 63 -5.40 12.31 9.31
CA HIS A 63 -6.17 11.21 8.76
C HIS A 63 -5.44 10.64 7.54
N VAL A 64 -5.12 9.35 7.58
CA VAL A 64 -4.34 8.64 6.57
C VAL A 64 -5.21 7.54 5.97
N LEU A 65 -5.30 7.50 4.65
CA LEU A 65 -5.88 6.38 3.91
C LEU A 65 -4.77 5.40 3.54
N ASP A 66 -4.96 4.12 3.84
CA ASP A 66 -4.10 3.01 3.39
C ASP A 66 -4.89 2.18 2.36
N ILE A 67 -4.62 2.40 1.07
CA ILE A 67 -5.30 1.74 -0.04
C ILE A 67 -4.65 0.40 -0.32
N GLY A 68 -5.46 -0.65 -0.42
CA GLY A 68 -4.99 -2.02 -0.54
C GLY A 68 -4.33 -2.51 0.74
N CYS A 69 -4.96 -2.22 1.89
CA CYS A 69 -4.37 -2.50 3.19
C CYS A 69 -4.17 -3.99 3.49
N GLY A 70 -4.79 -4.89 2.71
CA GLY A 70 -4.81 -6.33 2.94
C GLY A 70 -5.30 -6.64 4.35
N ALA A 71 -4.58 -7.49 5.08
CA ALA A 71 -4.87 -7.78 6.48
C ALA A 71 -4.36 -6.72 7.48
N GLY A 72 -3.92 -5.54 7.03
CA GLY A 72 -3.75 -4.38 7.91
C GLY A 72 -2.36 -4.15 8.52
N LEU A 73 -1.30 -4.76 7.98
CA LEU A 73 0.07 -4.62 8.53
C LEU A 73 0.55 -3.15 8.62
N ALA A 74 0.38 -2.39 7.53
CA ALA A 74 0.76 -0.98 7.48
C ALA A 74 -0.23 -0.11 8.26
N SER A 75 -1.53 -0.35 8.05
CA SER A 75 -2.63 0.31 8.77
C SER A 75 -2.47 0.31 10.29
N GLU A 76 -2.22 -0.86 10.90
CA GLU A 76 -1.99 -0.96 12.34
C GLU A 76 -0.74 -0.22 12.81
N ALA A 77 0.34 -0.28 12.04
CA ALA A 77 1.59 0.39 12.38
C ALA A 77 1.44 1.92 12.29
N LEU A 78 0.68 2.43 11.33
CA LEU A 78 0.31 3.85 11.24
C LEU A 78 -0.58 4.27 12.42
N ALA A 79 -1.55 3.44 12.80
CA ALA A 79 -2.38 3.72 13.96
C ALA A 79 -1.56 3.70 15.27
N LYS A 80 -0.58 2.80 15.41
CA LYS A 80 0.39 2.77 16.53
C LYS A 80 1.30 4.01 16.54
N ALA A 81 1.74 4.49 15.37
CA ALA A 81 2.41 5.79 15.23
C ALA A 81 1.47 6.98 15.53
N GLY A 82 0.17 6.70 15.61
CA GLY A 82 -0.87 7.55 16.14
C GLY A 82 -1.44 8.55 15.15
N TYR A 83 -1.52 8.10 13.89
CA TYR A 83 -2.41 8.63 12.86
C TYR A 83 -3.82 8.06 13.04
N ASN A 84 -4.83 8.81 12.61
CA ASN A 84 -6.15 8.22 12.39
C ASN A 84 -6.12 7.55 11.02
N VAL A 85 -6.49 6.29 10.93
CA VAL A 85 -6.27 5.46 9.73
C VAL A 85 -7.59 4.87 9.25
N LEU A 86 -7.82 4.97 7.94
CA LEU A 86 -8.76 4.13 7.21
C LEU A 86 -7.96 3.14 6.37
N GLY A 87 -8.02 1.85 6.70
CA GLY A 87 -7.55 0.78 5.83
C GLY A 87 -8.66 0.40 4.84
N LEU A 88 -8.37 0.48 3.55
CA LEU A 88 -9.30 0.17 2.47
C LEU A 88 -8.77 -1.00 1.66
N ASP A 89 -9.58 -2.01 1.40
CA ASP A 89 -9.23 -3.13 0.52
C ASP A 89 -10.47 -3.67 -0.20
N ALA A 90 -10.30 -4.13 -1.44
CA ALA A 90 -11.39 -4.73 -2.20
C ALA A 90 -11.72 -6.16 -1.71
N SER A 91 -10.73 -6.84 -1.10
CA SER A 91 -10.85 -8.19 -0.56
C SER A 91 -11.63 -8.22 0.76
N ALA A 92 -12.85 -8.77 0.71
CA ALA A 92 -13.63 -9.02 1.92
C ALA A 92 -12.90 -9.90 2.95
N ASN A 93 -12.18 -10.94 2.48
CA ASN A 93 -11.39 -11.81 3.36
C ASN A 93 -10.19 -11.08 3.96
N GLY A 94 -9.53 -10.21 3.18
CA GLY A 94 -8.44 -9.37 3.68
C GLY A 94 -8.90 -8.46 4.82
N ILE A 95 -10.03 -7.76 4.61
CA ILE A 95 -10.66 -6.91 5.62
C ILE A 95 -11.09 -7.71 6.85
N ALA A 96 -11.71 -8.87 6.67
CA ALA A 96 -12.12 -9.74 7.78
C ALA A 96 -10.91 -10.19 8.61
N ALA A 97 -9.80 -10.59 7.96
CA ALA A 97 -8.55 -10.95 8.65
C ALA A 97 -7.93 -9.74 9.37
N ALA A 98 -7.98 -8.55 8.78
CA ALA A 98 -7.51 -7.32 9.42
C ALA A 98 -8.30 -6.98 10.68
N GLN A 99 -9.63 -7.08 10.61
CA GLN A 99 -10.53 -6.83 11.73
C GLN A 99 -10.32 -7.87 12.84
N ALA A 100 -10.27 -9.16 12.50
CA ALA A 100 -10.03 -10.24 13.45
C ALA A 100 -8.67 -10.08 14.16
N HIS A 101 -7.62 -9.69 13.44
CA HIS A 101 -6.31 -9.44 14.06
C HIS A 101 -6.34 -8.25 15.00
N LEU A 102 -6.97 -7.14 14.61
CA LEU A 102 -7.12 -5.94 15.44
C LEU A 102 -7.95 -6.21 16.72
N GLU A 103 -9.00 -7.03 16.62
CA GLU A 103 -9.82 -7.45 17.77
C GLU A 103 -9.00 -8.32 18.75
N ALA A 104 -8.21 -9.26 18.22
CA ALA A 104 -7.35 -10.11 19.02
C ALA A 104 -6.13 -9.35 19.60
N ASN A 105 -5.69 -8.29 18.93
CA ASN A 105 -4.51 -7.49 19.30
C ASN A 105 -4.85 -5.99 19.32
N PRO A 106 -5.62 -5.52 20.33
CA PRO A 106 -6.04 -4.13 20.40
C PRO A 106 -4.87 -3.14 20.39
N LEU A 107 -5.08 -1.99 19.76
CA LEU A 107 -4.08 -0.93 19.71
C LEU A 107 -3.73 -0.43 21.12
N PRO A 108 -2.44 -0.13 21.41
CA PRO A 108 -2.03 0.38 22.70
C PRO A 108 -2.61 1.79 22.95
N ALA A 109 -2.75 2.15 24.23
CA ALA A 109 -3.16 3.49 24.63
C ALA A 109 -2.27 4.57 23.99
N GLY A 110 -2.88 5.66 23.52
CA GLY A 110 -2.18 6.75 22.82
C GLY A 110 -2.10 6.60 21.29
N SER A 111 -2.41 5.41 20.76
CA SER A 111 -2.60 5.17 19.32
C SER A 111 -3.71 6.06 18.73
N GLY A 112 -3.72 6.22 17.41
CA GLY A 112 -4.82 6.84 16.68
C GLY A 112 -5.95 5.85 16.42
N THR A 113 -7.02 6.32 15.81
CA THR A 113 -8.15 5.45 15.45
C THR A 113 -7.79 4.61 14.23
N LEU A 114 -8.34 3.40 14.13
CA LEU A 114 -8.19 2.54 12.97
C LEU A 114 -9.53 1.93 12.61
N HIS A 115 -9.94 2.13 11.37
CA HIS A 115 -11.12 1.50 10.79
C HIS A 115 -10.74 0.79 9.50
N TYR A 116 -11.33 -0.38 9.28
CA TYR A 116 -11.21 -1.12 8.03
C TYR A 116 -12.52 -1.04 7.27
N ARG A 117 -12.42 -0.79 5.96
CA ARG A 117 -13.56 -0.75 5.05
C ARG A 117 -13.26 -1.62 3.84
N GLN A 118 -14.18 -2.53 3.53
CA GLN A 118 -14.21 -3.15 2.21
C GLN A 118 -14.73 -2.13 1.19
N GLY A 119 -14.01 -1.96 0.08
CA GLY A 119 -14.42 -1.08 -1.00
C GLY A 119 -13.27 -0.76 -1.94
N SER A 120 -13.53 0.11 -2.91
CA SER A 120 -12.53 0.57 -3.87
C SER A 120 -12.18 2.05 -3.67
N ALA A 121 -11.03 2.46 -4.20
CA ALA A 121 -10.61 3.87 -4.12
C ALA A 121 -11.53 4.77 -4.98
N GLU A 122 -12.10 4.21 -6.03
CA GLU A 122 -13.09 4.84 -6.91
C GLU A 122 -14.36 5.20 -6.14
N GLU A 123 -14.83 4.31 -5.25
CA GLU A 123 -15.96 4.60 -4.36
C GLU A 123 -15.67 5.81 -3.45
N LEU A 124 -14.47 5.86 -2.85
CA LEU A 124 -14.08 6.99 -2.00
C LEU A 124 -13.98 8.30 -2.79
N VAL A 125 -13.56 8.26 -4.06
CA VAL A 125 -13.57 9.43 -4.94
C VAL A 125 -15.00 9.89 -5.23
N ALA A 126 -15.91 8.96 -5.53
CA ALA A 126 -17.32 9.24 -5.76
C ALA A 126 -18.00 9.83 -4.51
N GLU A 127 -17.57 9.42 -3.32
CA GLU A 127 -17.99 10.00 -2.03
C GLU A 127 -17.35 11.36 -1.71
N HIS A 128 -16.45 11.85 -2.58
CA HIS A 128 -15.65 13.05 -2.36
C HIS A 128 -14.84 13.02 -1.06
N ALA A 129 -14.44 11.83 -0.61
CA ALA A 129 -13.62 11.66 0.58
C ALA A 129 -12.25 12.33 0.41
N LYS A 130 -11.70 12.85 1.52
CA LYS A 130 -10.39 13.52 1.56
C LYS A 130 -9.59 13.10 2.78
N PHE A 131 -8.28 13.00 2.58
CA PHE A 131 -7.32 12.59 3.60
C PHE A 131 -6.12 13.53 3.64
N ASP A 132 -5.52 13.68 4.83
CA ASP A 132 -4.29 14.45 5.00
C ASP A 132 -3.10 13.74 4.32
N ALA A 133 -3.17 12.41 4.23
CA ALA A 133 -2.27 11.61 3.41
C ALA A 133 -2.94 10.34 2.87
N VAL A 134 -2.41 9.85 1.75
CA VAL A 134 -2.81 8.59 1.13
C VAL A 134 -1.58 7.71 0.95
N MET A 135 -1.68 6.44 1.30
CA MET A 135 -0.65 5.44 1.12
C MET A 135 -1.17 4.33 0.20
N ALA A 136 -0.34 3.89 -0.73
CA ALA A 136 -0.59 2.75 -1.61
C ALA A 136 0.70 1.94 -1.72
N LEU A 137 0.85 0.88 -0.92
CA LEU A 137 2.08 0.10 -0.82
C LEU A 137 1.93 -1.22 -1.57
N GLU A 138 2.74 -1.43 -2.61
CA GLU A 138 2.70 -2.62 -3.50
C GLU A 138 1.33 -2.83 -4.16
N ILE A 139 0.70 -1.73 -4.61
CA ILE A 139 -0.62 -1.78 -5.28
C ILE A 139 -0.53 -1.38 -6.74
N ILE A 140 0.30 -0.40 -7.08
CA ILE A 140 0.30 0.22 -8.41
C ILE A 140 0.73 -0.73 -9.54
N GLU A 141 1.43 -1.82 -9.23
CA GLU A 141 1.72 -2.89 -10.19
C GLU A 141 0.54 -3.85 -10.44
N HIS A 142 -0.51 -3.80 -9.61
CA HIS A 142 -1.71 -4.64 -9.74
C HIS A 142 -2.90 -3.90 -10.35
N VAL A 143 -2.79 -2.58 -10.55
CA VAL A 143 -3.83 -1.79 -11.21
C VAL A 143 -3.74 -1.87 -12.72
N THR A 144 -4.89 -1.73 -13.38
CA THR A 144 -5.03 -1.78 -14.84
C THR A 144 -4.44 -0.55 -15.54
N ASP A 145 -4.55 0.63 -14.92
CA ASP A 145 -3.99 1.90 -15.41
C ASP A 145 -3.27 2.65 -14.28
N PRO A 146 -1.92 2.52 -14.18
CA PRO A 146 -1.11 3.22 -13.19
C PRO A 146 -1.19 4.75 -13.25
N GLU A 147 -1.42 5.32 -14.42
CA GLU A 147 -1.51 6.78 -14.59
C GLU A 147 -2.84 7.29 -14.05
N ALA A 148 -3.95 6.65 -14.41
CA ALA A 148 -5.27 6.95 -13.86
C ALA A 148 -5.31 6.73 -12.34
N PHE A 149 -4.61 5.70 -11.84
CA PHE A 149 -4.49 5.47 -10.40
C PHE A 149 -3.81 6.64 -9.68
N MET A 150 -2.72 7.19 -10.21
CA MET A 150 -2.07 8.38 -9.62
C MET A 150 -2.98 9.61 -9.61
N VAL A 151 -3.81 9.80 -10.64
CA VAL A 151 -4.84 10.85 -10.67
C VAL A 151 -5.86 10.64 -9.56
N MET A 152 -6.31 9.40 -9.35
CA MET A 152 -7.24 9.04 -8.29
C MET A 152 -6.64 9.30 -6.89
N LEU A 153 -5.37 8.94 -6.66
CA LEU A 153 -4.67 9.28 -5.41
C LEU A 153 -4.63 10.80 -5.18
N ALA A 154 -4.36 11.58 -6.23
CA ALA A 154 -4.40 13.03 -6.17
C ALA A 154 -5.80 13.58 -5.84
N GLN A 155 -6.86 12.90 -6.27
CA GLN A 155 -8.24 13.25 -5.93
C GLN A 155 -8.57 12.93 -4.47
N LEU A 156 -8.02 11.87 -3.87
CA LEU A 156 -8.30 11.48 -2.48
C LEU A 156 -7.50 12.28 -1.44
N VAL A 157 -6.44 12.98 -1.86
CA VAL A 157 -5.60 13.76 -0.93
C VAL A 157 -6.01 15.24 -0.89
N ASP A 158 -5.99 15.82 0.31
CA ASP A 158 -6.16 17.26 0.53
C ASP A 158 -5.05 18.09 -0.14
N ALA A 159 -5.32 19.38 -0.35
CA ALA A 159 -4.28 20.34 -0.72
C ALA A 159 -3.17 20.36 0.35
N ASN A 160 -1.91 20.43 -0.07
CA ASN A 160 -0.70 20.26 0.76
C ASN A 160 -0.57 18.88 1.42
N GLY A 161 -1.43 17.93 1.08
CA GLY A 161 -1.37 16.56 1.58
C GLY A 161 -0.25 15.74 0.93
N THR A 162 -0.05 14.53 1.45
CA THR A 162 1.06 13.66 1.05
C THR A 162 0.56 12.36 0.46
N ILE A 163 1.17 11.90 -0.62
CA ILE A 163 0.94 10.56 -1.15
C ILE A 163 2.22 9.75 -1.00
N ILE A 164 2.13 8.53 -0.50
CA ILE A 164 3.23 7.59 -0.41
C ILE A 164 2.91 6.38 -1.29
N VAL A 165 3.81 6.03 -2.20
CA VAL A 165 3.70 4.85 -3.06
C VAL A 165 4.95 4.00 -2.92
N SER A 166 4.80 2.69 -2.76
CA SER A 166 5.90 1.73 -2.92
C SER A 166 5.56 0.68 -3.96
N THR A 167 6.57 0.18 -4.66
CA THR A 167 6.41 -0.84 -5.69
C THR A 167 7.75 -1.47 -6.04
N MET A 168 7.70 -2.59 -6.74
CA MET A 168 8.85 -3.21 -7.39
C MET A 168 9.29 -2.44 -8.64
N ASN A 169 10.60 -2.24 -8.79
CA ASN A 169 11.16 -1.54 -9.96
C ASN A 169 11.31 -2.49 -11.13
N ARG A 170 10.97 -2.09 -12.36
CA ARG A 170 11.23 -2.90 -13.57
C ARG A 170 12.68 -2.83 -14.03
N THR A 171 13.51 -3.73 -13.50
CA THR A 171 14.92 -3.91 -13.88
C THR A 171 15.26 -5.39 -14.07
N LEU A 172 16.39 -5.70 -14.70
CA LEU A 172 16.88 -7.07 -14.76
C LEU A 172 17.21 -7.65 -13.37
N ARG A 173 17.58 -6.81 -12.39
CA ARG A 173 17.86 -7.24 -11.02
C ARG A 173 16.58 -7.65 -10.30
N SER A 174 15.49 -6.89 -10.45
CA SER A 174 14.20 -7.25 -9.87
C SER A 174 13.57 -8.46 -10.54
N LEU A 175 13.84 -8.68 -11.84
CA LEU A 175 13.49 -9.92 -12.52
C LEU A 175 14.22 -11.12 -11.89
N ALA A 176 15.53 -10.99 -11.63
CA ALA A 176 16.31 -12.05 -11.01
C ALA A 176 15.86 -12.34 -9.57
N VAL A 177 15.66 -11.31 -8.75
CA VAL A 177 15.11 -11.44 -7.38
C VAL A 177 13.69 -11.98 -7.43
N GLY A 178 12.86 -11.55 -8.36
CA GLY A 178 11.50 -12.04 -8.56
C GLY A 178 11.47 -13.50 -9.01
N LYS A 179 12.41 -13.95 -9.85
CA LYS A 179 12.55 -15.37 -10.23
C LYS A 179 13.02 -16.25 -9.07
N ILE A 180 14.04 -15.82 -8.33
CA ILE A 180 14.54 -16.54 -7.14
C ILE A 180 13.48 -16.56 -6.03
N GLY A 181 12.81 -15.42 -5.83
CA GLY A 181 11.68 -15.28 -4.93
C GLY A 181 10.51 -16.15 -5.37
N ALA A 182 10.17 -16.18 -6.66
CA ALA A 182 9.18 -17.08 -7.24
C ALA A 182 9.58 -18.54 -7.08
N GLU A 183 10.84 -18.96 -7.19
CA GLU A 183 11.23 -20.35 -6.91
C GLU A 183 11.00 -20.73 -5.43
N TYR A 184 11.21 -19.79 -4.50
CA TYR A 184 10.94 -19.97 -3.07
C TYR A 184 9.42 -19.91 -2.75
N LEU A 185 8.69 -19.04 -3.44
CA LEU A 185 7.25 -18.77 -3.29
C LEU A 185 6.37 -19.65 -4.17
N LEU A 186 6.84 -20.32 -5.22
CA LEU A 186 6.08 -21.27 -6.05
C LEU A 186 5.73 -22.55 -5.28
N ARG A 187 6.29 -22.71 -4.07
CA ARG A 187 5.80 -23.66 -3.05
C ARG A 187 4.65 -23.10 -2.20
N LEU A 188 4.31 -21.81 -2.32
CA LEU A 188 3.40 -21.05 -1.44
C LEU A 188 2.36 -20.15 -2.15
N LEU A 189 2.61 -19.66 -3.37
CA LEU A 189 1.79 -18.75 -4.19
C LEU A 189 1.69 -19.27 -5.64
N PRO A 190 0.58 -19.02 -6.36
CA PRO A 190 0.41 -19.49 -7.73
C PRO A 190 1.46 -18.91 -8.70
N VAL A 191 1.75 -19.62 -9.80
CA VAL A 191 2.56 -19.13 -10.92
C VAL A 191 1.98 -17.80 -11.44
N GLY A 192 2.82 -16.84 -11.83
CA GLY A 192 2.38 -15.56 -12.44
C GLY A 192 2.04 -14.43 -11.44
N THR A 193 2.57 -14.48 -10.21
CA THR A 193 2.30 -13.47 -9.16
C THR A 193 3.06 -12.17 -9.33
N HIS A 194 4.02 -12.15 -10.25
CA HIS A 194 4.88 -11.02 -10.53
C HIS A 194 5.17 -11.00 -12.03
N GLU A 195 4.18 -10.58 -12.82
CA GLU A 195 4.44 -10.23 -14.22
C GLU A 195 5.40 -9.03 -14.23
N TRP A 196 6.70 -9.29 -14.43
CA TRP A 196 7.74 -8.26 -14.42
C TRP A 196 7.43 -7.05 -15.32
N ARG A 197 6.59 -7.23 -16.35
CA ARG A 197 6.12 -6.14 -17.22
C ARG A 197 5.26 -5.12 -16.48
N LYS A 198 4.53 -5.52 -15.44
CA LYS A 198 3.67 -4.67 -14.59
C LYS A 198 4.47 -3.84 -13.57
N PHE A 199 5.73 -4.17 -13.31
CA PHE A 199 6.58 -3.34 -12.45
C PHE A 199 6.78 -1.96 -13.06
N ILE A 200 6.84 -0.94 -12.20
CA ILE A 200 6.90 0.46 -12.60
C ILE A 200 8.33 0.97 -12.39
N GLN A 201 8.89 1.67 -13.38
CA GLN A 201 10.16 2.34 -13.20
C GLN A 201 9.96 3.67 -12.44
N PRO A 202 10.96 4.14 -11.67
CA PRO A 202 10.90 5.44 -11.01
C PRO A 202 10.60 6.61 -11.97
N SER A 203 11.13 6.54 -13.20
CA SER A 203 10.88 7.54 -14.25
C SER A 203 9.43 7.53 -14.74
N GLU A 204 8.82 6.35 -14.86
CA GLU A 204 7.41 6.18 -15.22
C GLU A 204 6.51 6.72 -14.10
N LEU A 205 6.77 6.33 -12.85
CA LEU A 205 6.01 6.83 -11.70
C LEU A 205 6.11 8.36 -11.59
N GLY A 206 7.32 8.92 -11.78
CA GLY A 206 7.51 10.36 -11.79
C GLY A 206 6.74 11.06 -12.91
N ARG A 207 6.58 10.43 -14.08
CA ARG A 207 5.76 10.96 -15.19
C ARG A 207 4.27 10.95 -14.82
N TYR A 208 3.76 9.82 -14.32
CA TYR A 208 2.36 9.69 -13.89
C TYR A 208 2.01 10.69 -12.79
N ALA A 209 2.90 10.85 -11.80
CA ALA A 209 2.74 11.84 -10.75
C ALA A 209 2.63 13.26 -11.30
N ARG A 210 3.50 13.67 -12.24
CA ARG A 210 3.42 15.02 -12.84
C ARG A 210 2.14 15.22 -13.65
N ALA A 211 1.69 14.20 -14.38
CA ALA A 211 0.41 14.25 -15.12
C ALA A 211 -0.78 14.44 -14.17
N ALA A 212 -0.70 13.86 -12.96
CA ALA A 212 -1.69 14.03 -11.89
C ALA A 212 -1.54 15.34 -11.08
N GLY A 213 -0.62 16.25 -11.46
CA GLY A 213 -0.37 17.50 -10.72
C GLY A 213 0.37 17.30 -9.40
N LEU A 214 1.07 16.19 -9.23
CA LEU A 214 1.83 15.85 -8.03
C LEU A 214 3.33 16.08 -8.24
N ARG A 215 4.00 16.50 -7.17
CA ARG A 215 5.45 16.69 -7.15
C ARG A 215 6.10 15.64 -6.27
N MET A 216 7.00 14.84 -6.84
CA MET A 216 7.83 13.90 -6.07
C MET A 216 8.80 14.69 -5.18
N VAL A 217 8.81 14.41 -3.88
CA VAL A 217 9.64 15.11 -2.88
C VAL A 217 10.71 14.21 -2.26
N ALA A 218 10.52 12.89 -2.30
CA ALA A 218 11.50 11.93 -1.84
C ALA A 218 11.31 10.59 -2.56
N ILE A 219 12.39 9.84 -2.72
CA ILE A 219 12.39 8.46 -3.20
C ILE A 219 13.57 7.72 -2.59
N SER A 220 13.37 6.45 -2.25
CA SER A 220 14.42 5.59 -1.71
C SER A 220 14.17 4.14 -2.05
N GLY A 221 15.25 3.37 -2.19
CA GLY A 221 15.18 1.92 -2.27
C GLY A 221 15.15 1.29 -0.88
N MET A 222 14.71 0.04 -0.81
CA MET A 222 14.71 -0.74 0.42
C MET A 222 15.48 -2.03 0.19
N ALA A 223 16.43 -2.32 1.07
CA ALA A 223 17.26 -3.51 0.99
C ALA A 223 17.33 -4.24 2.33
N PRO A 224 17.49 -5.57 2.33
CA PRO A 224 17.78 -6.30 3.56
C PRO A 224 19.11 -5.84 4.16
N GLY A 225 19.12 -5.62 5.47
CA GLY A 225 20.31 -5.37 6.28
C GLY A 225 20.55 -6.50 7.28
N ILE A 226 21.50 -6.29 8.20
CA ILE A 226 21.75 -7.22 9.30
C ILE A 226 20.68 -6.96 10.37
N GLY A 227 19.77 -7.92 10.58
CA GLY A 227 18.72 -7.84 11.61
C GLY A 227 17.46 -7.06 11.21
N SER A 228 17.57 -6.06 10.32
CA SER A 228 16.42 -5.28 9.82
C SER A 228 16.61 -4.86 8.37
N TRP A 229 15.53 -4.41 7.73
CA TRP A 229 15.62 -3.72 6.43
C TRP A 229 16.20 -2.33 6.59
N LYS A 230 16.91 -1.84 5.57
CA LYS A 230 17.51 -0.51 5.54
C LYS A 230 17.11 0.28 4.30
N GLU A 231 17.03 1.59 4.48
CA GLU A 231 16.94 2.58 3.41
C GLU A 231 18.23 2.56 2.56
N THR A 232 18.09 2.71 1.24
CA THR A 232 19.23 2.77 0.32
C THR A 232 18.93 3.73 -0.84
N GLN A 233 20.00 4.23 -1.48
CA GLN A 233 19.88 4.99 -2.73
C GLN A 233 19.77 4.06 -3.96
N ASP A 234 20.03 2.76 -3.81
CA ASP A 234 19.86 1.78 -4.89
C ASP A 234 18.38 1.46 -5.11
N LEU A 235 17.80 2.00 -6.18
CA LEU A 235 16.42 1.75 -6.58
C LEU A 235 16.26 0.47 -7.40
N GLY A 236 17.31 -0.33 -7.58
CA GLY A 236 17.40 -1.39 -8.58
C GLY A 236 16.42 -2.56 -8.39
N ILE A 237 15.82 -2.74 -7.21
CA ILE A 237 14.87 -3.82 -6.93
C ILE A 237 13.46 -3.30 -6.66
N ASN A 238 13.35 -2.34 -5.75
CA ASN A 238 12.12 -1.75 -5.29
C ASN A 238 12.39 -0.30 -4.90
N TYR A 239 11.33 0.45 -4.66
CA TYR A 239 11.44 1.77 -4.08
C TYR A 239 10.16 2.18 -3.36
N ILE A 240 10.29 3.19 -2.51
CA ILE A 240 9.21 3.95 -1.89
C ILE A 240 9.41 5.42 -2.24
N ALA A 241 8.34 6.11 -2.59
CA ALA A 241 8.35 7.49 -3.02
C ALA A 241 7.25 8.30 -2.31
N ALA A 242 7.57 9.56 -2.02
CA ALA A 242 6.66 10.52 -1.42
C ALA A 242 6.37 11.64 -2.41
N PHE A 243 5.11 12.05 -2.49
CA PHE A 243 4.61 13.09 -3.37
C PHE A 243 3.82 14.12 -2.57
N LYS A 244 3.86 15.37 -3.03
CA LYS A 244 3.05 16.47 -2.53
C LYS A 244 2.06 16.93 -3.60
N LYS A 245 0.85 17.25 -3.15
CA LYS A 245 -0.15 18.00 -3.91
C LYS A 245 -0.03 19.46 -3.48
N ASP A 246 0.56 20.28 -4.34
CA ASP A 246 0.73 21.71 -4.10
C ASP A 246 -0.62 22.46 -4.22
#